data_AF-A0A7C5RWZ9-F1
#
_entry.id   AF-A0A7C5RWZ9-F1
#
_cell.length_a   1.000
_cell.length_b   1.000
_cell.length_c   1.000
_cell.angle_alpha   90.00
_cell.angle_beta   90.00
_cell.angle_gamma   90.00
#
_symmetry.space_group_name_H-M   'P 1'
#
loop_
_entity.id
_entity.type
_entity.pdbx_description
1 polymer ?
#
loop_
_entity_poly.entity_id
_entity_poly.type
_entity_poly.pdbx_seq_one_letter_code
_entity_poly.pdbx_strand_id
1 'polypeptide(L)'
;MIYTIIKIFLYIGIGFSIFSFLKPKNNCNTKSAEFTVLSAFLEAKNISAKYGEAIIEFVEGKIKIISSQSEKSYSVDFDISAPLTSKRACSNSYGVPSIKRSFRFSPRGLKDSSGTIYIKCGKDFLAFSVISPTGGITSCYFDGKQWVER
;
A
#
# COMPACT_ATOMS: atom_id res chain seq x y z
N MET A 1 -34.78 -45.53 16.71
CA MET A 1 -34.74 -44.05 16.71
C MET A 1 -33.32 -43.52 16.43
N ILE A 2 -32.69 -43.92 15.32
CA ILE A 2 -31.31 -43.48 14.97
C ILE A 2 -31.27 -42.77 13.60
N TYR A 3 -32.28 -42.98 12.76
CA TYR A 3 -32.32 -42.45 11.38
C TYR A 3 -32.74 -40.98 11.25
N THR A 4 -33.26 -40.35 12.32
CA THR A 4 -33.77 -38.96 12.23
C THR A 4 -32.69 -37.91 12.46
N ILE A 5 -31.59 -38.25 13.13
CA ILE A 5 -30.52 -37.29 13.51
C ILE A 5 -29.58 -37.01 12.32
N ILE A 6 -29.45 -37.95 11.38
CA ILE A 6 -28.52 -37.83 10.24
C ILE A 6 -29.03 -36.84 9.18
N LYS A 7 -30.34 -36.58 9.09
CA LYS A 7 -30.89 -35.64 8.09
C LYS A 7 -30.76 -34.16 8.47
N ILE A 8 -30.57 -33.83 9.74
CA ILE A 8 -30.48 -32.42 10.19
C ILE A 8 -29.08 -31.85 9.95
N PHE A 9 -28.04 -32.69 10.02
CA PHE A 9 -26.67 -32.23 9.76
C PHE A 9 -26.35 -31.97 8.28
N LEU A 10 -27.17 -32.46 7.35
CA LEU A 10 -26.95 -32.20 5.92
C LEU A 10 -27.48 -30.84 5.44
N TYR A 11 -28.30 -30.13 6.24
CA TYR A 11 -28.89 -28.85 5.83
C TYR A 11 -28.20 -27.62 6.44
N ILE A 12 -27.33 -27.78 7.43
CA ILE A 12 -26.61 -26.65 8.06
C ILE A 12 -25.29 -26.35 7.32
N GLY A 13 -24.77 -27.30 6.54
CA GLY A 13 -23.47 -27.20 5.86
C GLY A 13 -23.45 -26.48 4.50
N ILE A 14 -24.60 -26.11 3.92
CA ILE A 14 -24.67 -25.57 2.55
C ILE A 14 -24.91 -24.04 2.54
N GLY A 15 -25.31 -23.45 3.69
CA GLY A 15 -25.63 -22.03 3.77
C GLY A 15 -24.45 -21.08 4.01
N PHE A 16 -23.28 -21.58 4.40
CA PHE A 16 -22.16 -20.73 4.86
C PHE A 16 -20.97 -20.64 3.88
N SER A 17 -21.07 -21.25 2.69
CA SER A 17 -19.97 -21.29 1.71
C SER A 17 -20.10 -20.28 0.56
N ILE A 18 -21.11 -19.40 0.56
CA ILE A 18 -21.34 -18.44 -0.54
C ILE A 18 -20.94 -17.00 -0.16
N PHE A 19 -20.52 -16.73 1.08
CA PHE A 19 -20.06 -15.40 1.51
C PHE A 19 -18.54 -15.18 1.43
N SER A 20 -17.81 -16.09 0.78
CA SER A 20 -16.42 -15.85 0.40
C SER A 20 -16.39 -15.51 -1.10
N PHE A 21 -15.66 -14.48 -1.50
CA PHE A 21 -15.30 -14.10 -2.89
C PHE A 21 -15.98 -12.89 -3.56
N LEU A 22 -16.80 -12.09 -2.86
CA LEU A 22 -16.99 -10.71 -3.31
C LEU A 22 -15.90 -9.84 -2.68
N LYS A 23 -14.70 -9.83 -3.28
CA LYS A 23 -13.79 -8.69 -3.08
C LYS A 23 -14.61 -7.44 -3.41
N PRO A 24 -14.70 -6.45 -2.51
CA PRO A 24 -15.40 -5.21 -2.83
C PRO A 24 -14.85 -4.69 -4.17
N LYS A 25 -15.73 -4.22 -5.05
CA LYS A 25 -15.27 -3.48 -6.23
C LYS A 25 -14.39 -2.36 -5.71
N ASN A 26 -13.07 -2.40 -6.00
CA ASN A 26 -12.12 -1.35 -5.63
C ASN A 26 -12.66 -0.02 -6.19
N ASN A 27 -13.36 0.75 -5.35
CA ASN A 27 -13.79 2.11 -5.64
C ASN A 27 -12.66 3.06 -5.22
N CYS A 28 -11.44 2.68 -5.58
CA CYS A 28 -10.25 3.43 -5.29
C CYS A 28 -10.28 4.73 -6.10
N ASN A 29 -10.22 5.86 -5.40
CA ASN A 29 -10.03 7.17 -6.02
C ASN A 29 -8.53 7.49 -6.01
N THR A 30 -7.92 7.62 -7.19
CA THR A 30 -6.48 7.84 -7.35
C THR A 30 -5.98 9.09 -6.64
N LYS A 31 -6.73 10.21 -6.71
CA LYS A 31 -6.36 11.45 -6.01
C LYS A 31 -6.40 11.27 -4.49
N SER A 32 -7.42 10.57 -3.99
CA SER A 32 -7.53 10.28 -2.56
C SER A 32 -6.41 9.35 -2.08
N ALA A 33 -6.13 8.29 -2.84
CA ALA A 33 -5.06 7.35 -2.51
C ALA A 33 -3.69 8.05 -2.51
N GLU A 34 -3.43 8.88 -3.52
CA GLU A 34 -2.22 9.70 -3.60
C GLU A 34 -2.08 10.63 -2.39
N PHE A 35 -3.13 11.39 -2.08
CA PHE A 35 -3.14 12.30 -0.92
C PHE A 35 -2.90 11.54 0.39
N THR A 36 -3.55 10.40 0.60
CA THR A 36 -3.39 9.61 1.83
C THR A 36 -1.97 9.05 1.96
N VAL A 37 -1.38 8.55 0.88
CA VAL A 37 -0.01 8.02 0.88
C VAL A 37 1.01 9.12 1.18
N LEU A 38 0.90 10.27 0.52
CA LEU A 38 1.78 11.42 0.76
C LEU A 38 1.62 11.96 2.19
N SER A 39 0.39 12.03 2.68
CA SER A 39 0.09 12.45 4.06
C SER A 39 0.71 11.49 5.08
N ALA A 40 0.60 10.18 4.85
CA ALA A 40 1.19 9.18 5.72
C ALA A 40 2.73 9.28 5.75
N PHE A 41 3.38 9.54 4.61
CA PHE A 41 4.80 9.79 4.58
C PHE A 41 5.20 11.07 5.33
N LEU A 42 4.48 12.18 5.11
CA LEU A 42 4.74 13.44 5.81
C LEU A 42 4.55 13.26 7.32
N GLU A 43 3.52 12.53 7.72
CA GLU A 43 3.26 12.23 9.12
C GLU A 43 4.35 11.34 9.73
N ALA A 44 4.82 10.30 9.03
CA ALA A 44 5.93 9.48 9.49
C ALA A 44 7.21 10.32 9.70
N LYS A 45 7.51 11.25 8.78
CA LYS A 45 8.61 12.21 8.95
C LYS A 45 8.42 13.07 10.19
N ASN A 46 7.24 13.65 10.39
CA ASN A 46 6.95 14.50 11.53
C ASN A 46 7.05 13.74 12.86
N ILE A 47 6.53 12.51 12.91
CA ILE A 47 6.65 11.62 14.06
C ILE A 47 8.13 11.31 14.31
N SER A 48 8.92 11.02 13.28
CA SER A 48 10.35 10.75 13.46
C SER A 48 11.12 11.98 13.97
N ALA A 49 10.82 13.17 13.45
CA ALA A 49 11.46 14.41 13.88
C ALA A 49 11.18 14.71 15.37
N LYS A 50 10.00 14.34 15.87
CA LYS A 50 9.57 14.62 17.24
C LYS A 50 9.93 13.52 18.24
N TYR A 51 9.86 12.25 17.83
CA TYR A 51 9.88 11.10 18.73
C TYR A 51 10.96 10.05 18.42
N GLY A 52 11.82 10.29 17.43
CA GLY A 52 12.94 9.39 17.09
C GLY A 52 12.70 8.60 15.79
N GLU A 53 12.79 7.27 15.82
CA GLU A 53 12.53 6.49 14.60
C GLU A 53 11.03 6.28 14.37
N ALA A 54 10.61 6.38 13.12
CA ALA A 54 9.27 6.02 12.67
C ALA A 54 9.35 5.12 11.43
N ILE A 55 8.53 4.08 11.39
CA ILE A 55 8.45 3.14 10.25
C ILE A 55 7.08 3.31 9.62
N ILE A 56 7.05 3.59 8.33
CA ILE A 56 5.83 3.48 7.53
C ILE A 56 5.82 2.13 6.82
N GLU A 57 4.73 1.38 6.96
CA GLU A 57 4.52 0.08 6.32
C GLU A 57 3.27 0.11 5.45
N PHE A 58 3.41 -0.40 4.24
CA PHE A 58 2.34 -0.55 3.27
C PHE A 58 1.91 -2.00 3.22
N VAL A 59 0.65 -2.24 3.55
CA VAL A 59 0.00 -3.55 3.45
C VAL A 59 -1.22 -3.37 2.54
N GLU A 60 -1.68 -4.42 1.88
CA GLU A 60 -2.90 -4.34 1.06
C GLU A 60 -4.06 -3.78 1.90
N GLY A 61 -4.76 -2.78 1.35
CA GLY A 61 -5.87 -2.12 2.03
C GLY A 61 -5.51 -1.14 3.16
N LYS A 62 -4.23 -1.00 3.56
CA LYS A 62 -3.85 -0.20 4.74
C LYS A 62 -2.42 0.32 4.74
N ILE A 63 -2.23 1.50 5.33
CA ILE A 63 -0.91 2.08 5.62
C ILE A 63 -0.77 2.15 7.14
N LYS A 64 0.35 1.67 7.67
CA LYS A 64 0.68 1.75 9.09
C LYS A 64 1.85 2.70 9.31
N ILE A 65 1.80 3.47 10.39
CA ILE A 65 2.94 4.23 10.90
C ILE A 65 3.20 3.75 12.32
N ILE A 66 4.39 3.21 12.56
CA ILE A 66 4.81 2.61 13.81
C ILE A 66 5.96 3.44 14.38
N SER A 67 5.87 3.80 15.65
CA SER A 67 6.90 4.50 16.40
C SER A 67 6.97 3.94 17.83
N SER A 68 7.95 4.36 18.61
CA SER A 68 8.03 3.99 20.04
C SER A 68 6.84 4.47 20.88
N GLN A 69 6.11 5.49 20.41
CA GLN A 69 5.04 6.16 21.15
C GLN A 69 3.63 5.79 20.68
N SER A 70 3.48 5.42 19.40
CA SER A 70 2.16 5.19 18.82
C SER A 70 2.23 4.32 17.56
N GLU A 71 1.15 3.58 17.31
CA GLU A 71 0.81 2.98 16.03
C GLU A 71 -0.42 3.68 15.46
N LYS A 72 -0.32 4.16 14.22
CA LYS A 72 -1.44 4.72 13.47
C LYS A 72 -1.69 3.88 12.23
N SER A 73 -2.95 3.73 11.84
CA SER A 73 -3.35 2.98 10.65
C SER A 73 -4.35 3.79 9.83
N TYR A 74 -4.13 3.83 8.52
CA TYR A 74 -5.02 4.46 7.54
C TYR A 74 -5.54 3.35 6.63
N SER A 75 -6.86 3.18 6.58
CA SER A 75 -7.49 2.29 5.60
C SER A 75 -7.49 2.99 4.25
N VAL A 76 -6.94 2.35 3.23
CA VAL A 76 -6.91 2.88 1.86
C VAL A 76 -7.18 1.74 0.91
N ASP A 77 -8.21 1.88 0.08
CA ASP A 77 -8.65 0.84 -0.84
C ASP A 77 -7.70 0.71 -2.04
N PHE A 78 -6.52 0.13 -1.84
CA PHE A 78 -5.57 -0.14 -2.92
C PHE A 78 -4.89 -1.49 -2.78
N ASP A 79 -4.37 -1.98 -3.93
CA ASP A 79 -3.50 -3.15 -3.99
C ASP A 79 -2.04 -2.72 -4.14
N ILE A 80 -1.10 -3.49 -3.61
CA ILE A 80 0.34 -3.24 -3.79
C ILE A 80 0.82 -4.03 -5.00
N SER A 81 0.99 -3.35 -6.13
CA SER A 81 1.35 -3.98 -7.39
C SER A 81 2.02 -2.98 -8.33
N ALA A 82 3.05 -3.42 -9.04
CA ALA A 82 3.70 -2.67 -10.11
C ALA A 82 3.14 -3.11 -11.48
N PRO A 83 3.04 -2.19 -12.46
CA PRO A 83 2.70 -2.58 -13.82
C PRO A 83 3.85 -3.41 -14.42
N LEU A 84 3.51 -4.32 -15.35
CA LEU A 84 4.50 -5.09 -16.11
C LEU A 84 5.17 -4.19 -17.16
N THR A 85 6.23 -3.50 -16.74
CA THR A 85 7.02 -2.58 -17.57
C THR A 85 8.50 -2.72 -17.25
N SER A 86 9.35 -2.47 -18.24
CA SER A 86 10.80 -2.42 -18.07
C SER A 86 11.31 -1.02 -17.72
N LYS A 87 10.42 -0.11 -17.28
CA LYS A 87 10.77 1.27 -16.89
C LYS A 87 10.61 1.47 -15.39
N ARG A 88 11.64 2.04 -14.77
CA ARG A 88 11.60 2.49 -13.37
C ARG A 88 10.62 3.66 -13.21
N ALA A 89 9.88 3.65 -12.11
CA ALA A 89 9.02 4.75 -11.73
C ALA A 89 9.80 6.08 -11.62
N CYS A 90 9.12 7.18 -11.93
CA CYS A 90 9.60 8.55 -11.72
C CYS A 90 10.96 8.93 -12.34
N SER A 91 11.45 8.13 -13.29
CA SER A 91 12.66 8.44 -14.05
C SER A 91 12.59 7.96 -15.50
N ASN A 92 11.62 7.11 -15.84
CA ASN A 92 11.47 6.45 -17.14
C ASN A 92 12.72 5.70 -17.64
N SER A 93 13.71 5.50 -16.76
CA SER A 93 14.93 4.76 -17.05
C SER A 93 14.64 3.26 -17.12
N TYR A 94 15.40 2.53 -17.94
CA TYR A 94 15.22 1.09 -18.03
C TYR A 94 15.59 0.39 -16.70
N GLY A 95 14.73 -0.54 -16.27
CA GLY A 95 14.93 -1.34 -15.08
C GLY A 95 13.63 -1.99 -14.61
N VAL A 96 13.75 -3.08 -13.87
CA VAL A 96 12.62 -3.80 -13.28
C VAL A 96 12.11 -3.03 -12.06
N PRO A 97 10.79 -2.73 -11.97
CA PRO A 97 10.19 -2.20 -10.76
C PRO A 97 10.46 -3.09 -9.54
N SER A 98 11.13 -2.56 -8.51
CA SER A 98 11.27 -3.22 -7.21
C SER A 98 10.31 -2.59 -6.21
N ILE A 99 9.40 -3.38 -5.65
CA ILE A 99 8.38 -2.90 -4.73
C ILE A 99 8.95 -2.90 -3.31
N LYS A 100 9.14 -1.71 -2.74
CA LYS A 100 9.49 -1.54 -1.34
C LYS A 100 8.24 -1.21 -0.53
N ARG A 101 7.94 -2.04 0.48
CA ARG A 101 6.72 -1.95 1.30
C ARG A 101 6.92 -1.28 2.66
N SER A 102 8.14 -0.93 3.03
CA SER A 102 8.42 -0.26 4.30
C SER A 102 9.53 0.76 4.15
N PHE A 103 9.42 1.86 4.88
CA PHE A 103 10.44 2.91 4.94
C PHE A 103 10.64 3.36 6.38
N ARG A 104 11.89 3.36 6.82
CA ARG A 104 12.29 3.85 8.15
C ARG A 104 12.81 5.27 8.07
N PHE A 105 12.14 6.17 8.76
CA PHE A 105 12.55 7.55 8.96
C PHE A 105 13.21 7.73 10.32
N SER A 106 14.14 8.67 10.36
CA SER A 106 14.81 9.18 11.55
C SER A 106 14.72 10.72 11.54
N PRO A 107 15.09 11.40 12.63
CA PRO A 107 15.13 12.86 12.64
C PRO A 107 16.02 13.48 11.55
N ARG A 108 16.95 12.69 10.97
CA ARG A 108 17.88 13.13 9.91
C ARG A 108 17.38 12.83 8.49
N GLY A 109 16.22 12.21 8.33
CA GLY A 109 15.67 11.79 7.04
C GLY A 109 15.47 10.28 6.94
N LEU A 110 15.53 9.75 5.72
CA LEU A 110 15.33 8.32 5.45
C LEU A 110 16.59 7.53 5.84
N LYS A 111 16.42 6.57 6.76
CA LYS A 111 17.49 5.69 7.23
C LYS A 111 17.71 4.50 6.29
N ASP A 112 16.66 4.06 5.61
CA ASP A 112 16.77 2.99 4.63
C ASP A 112 17.36 3.48 3.30
N SER A 113 17.71 2.52 2.43
CA SER A 113 18.01 2.79 1.01
C SER A 113 16.79 3.38 0.28
N SER A 114 17.05 4.14 -0.78
CA SER A 114 16.00 4.62 -1.69
C SER A 114 15.17 3.45 -2.22
N GLY A 115 13.91 3.71 -2.52
CA GLY A 115 13.03 2.69 -3.10
C GLY A 115 11.68 3.25 -3.47
N THR A 116 10.86 2.42 -4.12
CA THR A 116 9.56 2.84 -4.64
C THR A 116 8.48 1.90 -4.13
N ILE A 117 7.39 2.46 -3.60
CA ILE A 117 6.15 1.73 -3.40
C ILE A 117 5.25 1.92 -4.63
N TYR A 118 4.66 0.83 -5.11
CA TYR A 118 3.74 0.82 -6.25
C TYR A 118 2.36 0.45 -5.75
N ILE A 119 1.38 1.25 -6.14
CA ILE A 119 0.00 1.13 -5.69
C ILE A 119 -0.89 1.04 -6.92
N LYS A 120 -1.75 0.03 -6.95
CA LYS A 120 -2.76 -0.17 -7.98
C LYS A 120 -4.12 0.23 -7.42
N CYS A 121 -4.76 1.16 -8.12
CA CYS A 121 -6.02 1.79 -7.76
C CYS A 121 -7.01 1.57 -8.91
N GLY A 122 -7.81 0.50 -8.84
CA GLY A 122 -8.62 0.05 -9.97
C GLY A 122 -7.74 -0.39 -11.15
N LYS A 123 -7.74 0.38 -12.25
CA LYS A 123 -6.88 0.13 -13.43
C LYS A 123 -5.62 1.00 -13.44
N ASP A 124 -5.55 2.00 -12.57
CA ASP A 124 -4.47 2.96 -12.53
C ASP A 124 -3.33 2.48 -11.64
N PHE A 125 -2.10 2.85 -12.00
CA PHE A 125 -0.91 2.60 -11.20
C PHE A 125 -0.28 3.92 -10.76
N LEU A 126 -0.02 4.01 -9.47
CA LEU A 126 0.71 5.10 -8.82
C LEU A 126 2.04 4.54 -8.29
N ALA A 127 3.07 5.37 -8.31
CA ALA A 127 4.36 5.03 -7.74
C ALA A 127 4.87 6.20 -6.89
N PHE A 128 5.46 5.88 -5.75
CA PHE A 128 6.04 6.87 -4.83
C PHE A 128 7.49 6.50 -4.59
N SER A 129 8.39 7.25 -5.21
CA SER A 129 9.84 7.06 -5.08
C SER A 129 10.36 7.87 -3.92
N VAL A 130 10.89 7.19 -2.91
CA VAL A 130 11.45 7.79 -1.70
C VAL A 130 12.98 7.75 -1.79
N ILE A 131 13.61 8.92 -1.64
CA ILE A 131 15.03 9.13 -1.92
C ILE A 131 15.82 9.27 -0.62
N SER A 132 16.81 8.41 -0.42
CA SER A 132 17.81 8.53 0.66
C SER A 132 18.87 9.58 0.32
N PRO A 133 19.43 10.32 1.30
CA PRO A 133 19.13 10.27 2.74
C PRO A 133 17.99 11.21 3.16
N THR A 134 17.53 12.09 2.28
CA THR A 134 16.59 13.17 2.63
C THR A 134 15.21 12.66 3.01
N GLY A 135 14.82 11.51 2.45
CA GLY A 135 13.44 11.04 2.45
C GLY A 135 12.55 11.84 1.52
N GLY A 136 13.08 12.59 0.55
CA GLY A 136 12.29 13.25 -0.50
C GLY A 136 11.42 12.24 -1.24
N ILE A 137 10.21 12.66 -1.64
CA ILE A 137 9.23 11.77 -2.27
C ILE A 137 8.80 12.39 -3.59
N THR A 138 8.88 11.60 -4.65
CA THR A 138 8.33 11.93 -5.97
C THR A 138 7.16 10.99 -6.25
N SER A 139 5.98 11.52 -6.58
CA SER A 139 4.83 10.72 -7.00
C SER A 139 4.71 10.72 -8.52
N CYS A 140 4.34 9.57 -9.07
CA CYS A 140 4.12 9.40 -10.50
C CYS A 140 2.92 8.52 -10.77
N TYR A 141 2.26 8.75 -11.91
CA TYR A 141 1.23 7.86 -12.43
C TYR A 141 1.69 7.22 -13.73
N PHE A 142 1.19 6.02 -14.01
CA PHE A 142 1.43 5.33 -15.28
C PHE A 142 0.31 5.62 -16.27
N ASP A 143 0.62 6.20 -17.43
CA ASP A 143 -0.35 6.54 -18.47
C ASP A 143 -0.65 5.38 -19.45
N GLY A 144 -0.04 4.21 -19.22
CA GLY A 144 -0.09 3.05 -20.13
C GLY A 144 1.19 2.86 -20.97
N LYS A 145 2.05 3.87 -21.08
CA LYS A 145 3.29 3.86 -21.87
C LYS A 145 4.53 4.28 -21.07
N GLN A 146 4.35 5.21 -20.14
CA GLN A 146 5.42 5.80 -19.35
C GLN A 146 4.93 6.28 -17.98
N TRP A 147 5.90 6.54 -17.10
CA TRP A 147 5.66 7.20 -15.83
C TRP A 147 5.67 8.71 -16.02
N VAL A 148 4.66 9.38 -15.51
CA VAL A 148 4.55 10.84 -15.55
C VAL A 148 4.50 11.34 -14.11
N GLU A 149 5.42 12.24 -13.78
CA GLU A 149 5.50 12.90 -12.47
C GLU A 149 4.26 13.76 -12.22
N ARG A 150 3.86 13.89 -10.95
CA ARG A 150 2.73 14.71 -10.51
C ARG A 150 3.13 15.74 -9.48
#